data_AF-A0AAU2RE82-F1
#
_entry.id   AF-A0AAU2RE82-F1
#
_cell.length_a   1.000
_cell.length_b   1.000
_cell.length_c   1.000
_cell.angle_alpha   90.00
_cell.angle_beta   90.00
_cell.angle_gamma   90.00
#
_symmetry.space_group_name_H-M   'P 1'
#
loop_
_entity.id
_entity.type
_entity.pdbx_description
1 polymer ?
#
loop_
_entity_poly.entity_id
_entity_poly.type
_entity_poly.pdbx_seq_one_letter_code
_entity_poly.pdbx_strand_id
1 'polypeptide(L)'
;MAGRGPQPKQPGRRARANKDPVPQTILRFEQAEPPELPTLSVMKDGELVEYAWPARTLDWWEMWKASPQAEHFSSTDWDFLLDTAVVHARLWSGEMSAAAELRLRVAKFGATPEDRARLRMQFAQADEADSKRPEGGRSARERRGVLRALPPPEESTGG
;
A
#
# COMPACT_ATOMS: atom_id res chain seq x y z
N MET A 1 1.96 -21.43 35.01
CA MET A 1 0.50 -21.22 34.86
C MET A 1 0.27 -19.80 34.36
N ALA A 2 -0.11 -19.63 33.09
CA ALA A 2 -0.48 -18.33 32.53
C ALA A 2 -1.79 -18.50 31.75
N GLY A 3 -2.84 -17.85 32.24
CA GLY A 3 -4.20 -17.96 31.71
C GLY A 3 -4.29 -17.36 30.31
N ARG A 4 -4.82 -18.14 29.36
CA ARG A 4 -5.35 -17.60 28.10
C ARG A 4 -6.50 -16.65 28.47
N GLY A 5 -6.34 -15.37 28.12
CA GLY A 5 -7.43 -14.41 28.20
C GLY A 5 -8.65 -14.86 27.39
N PRO A 6 -9.85 -14.30 27.67
CA PRO A 6 -11.09 -14.70 27.02
C PRO A 6 -10.98 -14.65 25.49
N GLN A 7 -11.54 -15.66 24.83
CA GLN A 7 -11.53 -15.75 23.37
C GLN A 7 -12.22 -14.52 22.75
N PRO A 8 -11.66 -13.92 21.68
CA PRO A 8 -12.27 -12.77 21.01
C PRO A 8 -13.71 -13.07 20.63
N LYS A 9 -14.61 -12.15 20.97
CA LYS A 9 -16.05 -12.31 20.74
C LYS A 9 -16.34 -12.51 19.24
N GLN A 10 -17.23 -13.46 18.94
CA GLN A 10 -17.76 -13.75 17.61
C GLN A 10 -18.06 -12.45 16.84
N PRO A 11 -17.67 -12.31 15.56
CA PRO A 11 -17.76 -11.06 14.80
C PRO A 11 -19.14 -10.39 14.87
N GLY A 12 -20.23 -11.16 14.80
CA GLY A 12 -21.60 -10.66 14.87
C GLY A 12 -22.12 -10.29 16.27
N ARG A 13 -21.34 -10.49 17.34
CA ARG A 13 -21.69 -10.14 18.73
C ARG A 13 -20.82 -9.02 19.32
N ARG A 14 -20.03 -8.34 18.48
CA ARG A 14 -19.21 -7.19 18.88
C ARG A 14 -20.10 -5.96 19.05
N ALA A 15 -20.04 -5.32 20.21
CA ALA A 15 -20.88 -4.17 20.56
C ALA A 15 -20.58 -2.91 19.72
N ARG A 16 -19.40 -2.83 19.11
CA ARG A 16 -19.08 -1.84 18.08
C ARG A 16 -19.04 -2.56 16.73
N ALA A 17 -20.20 -2.69 16.10
CA ALA A 17 -20.22 -2.61 14.66
C ALA A 17 -19.84 -1.16 14.35
N ASN A 18 -18.59 -0.90 13.96
CA ASN A 18 -18.21 0.40 13.40
C ASN A 18 -18.84 0.49 12.00
N LYS A 19 -20.17 0.50 11.98
CA LYS A 19 -20.98 0.87 10.84
C LYS A 19 -21.08 2.38 10.94
N ASP A 20 -19.98 3.06 10.66
CA ASP A 20 -20.02 4.50 10.45
C ASP A 20 -20.93 4.70 9.24
N PRO A 21 -22.16 5.24 9.39
CA PRO A 21 -23.02 5.53 8.27
C PRO A 21 -22.65 6.93 7.78
N VAL A 22 -21.36 7.18 7.56
CA VAL A 22 -20.96 8.35 6.81
C VAL A 22 -21.26 8.01 5.36
N PRO A 23 -22.20 8.71 4.70
CA PRO A 23 -22.46 8.46 3.29
C PRO A 23 -21.14 8.64 2.53
N GLN A 24 -20.68 7.56 1.90
CA GLN A 24 -19.48 7.61 1.08
C GLN A 24 -19.79 8.44 -0.16
N THR A 25 -19.03 9.52 -0.36
CA THR A 25 -19.06 10.25 -1.62
C THR A 25 -18.37 9.38 -2.67
N ILE A 26 -19.14 8.88 -3.62
CA ILE A 26 -18.62 8.12 -4.76
C ILE A 26 -18.16 9.15 -5.80
N LEU A 27 -16.86 9.28 -5.97
CA LEU A 27 -16.27 10.07 -7.05
C LEU A 27 -16.16 9.21 -8.30
N ARG A 28 -16.46 9.79 -9.46
CA ARG A 28 -16.18 9.14 -10.74
C ARG A 28 -14.67 9.19 -10.99
N PHE A 29 -14.07 8.05 -11.31
CA PHE A 29 -12.70 8.00 -11.75
C PHE A 29 -12.57 8.59 -13.17
N GLU A 30 -11.60 9.48 -13.33
CA GLU A 30 -11.16 10.04 -14.61
C GLU A 30 -9.64 9.86 -14.65
N GLN A 31 -9.18 9.08 -15.62
CA GLN A 31 -7.75 9.01 -15.91
C GLN A 31 -7.35 10.29 -16.62
N ALA A 32 -6.28 10.91 -16.15
CA ALA A 32 -5.70 12.10 -16.77
C ALA A 32 -4.35 11.77 -17.42
N GLU A 33 -4.08 12.42 -18.55
CA GLU A 33 -2.78 12.36 -19.20
C GLU A 33 -1.72 13.06 -18.34
N PRO A 34 -0.48 12.54 -18.28
CA PRO A 34 0.59 13.18 -17.55
C PRO A 34 0.95 14.53 -18.17
N PRO A 35 1.06 15.60 -17.37
CA PRO A 35 1.51 16.88 -17.89
C PRO A 35 3.01 16.84 -18.20
N GLU A 36 3.44 17.71 -19.11
CA GLU A 36 4.84 18.05 -19.25
C GLU A 36 5.30 18.87 -18.05
N LEU A 37 6.58 18.73 -17.67
CA LEU A 37 7.14 19.59 -16.63
C LEU A 37 7.14 21.04 -17.12
N PRO A 38 6.57 21.96 -16.35
CA PRO A 38 6.52 23.36 -16.74
C PRO A 38 7.90 23.99 -16.67
N THR A 39 8.11 25.05 -17.44
CA THR A 39 9.24 25.96 -17.21
C THR A 39 9.09 26.57 -15.82
N LEU A 40 10.06 26.33 -14.94
CA LEU A 40 10.10 26.95 -13.63
C LEU A 40 10.86 28.27 -13.72
N SER A 41 10.37 29.27 -13.02
CA SER A 41 11.07 30.54 -12.87
C SER A 41 11.28 30.81 -11.39
N VAL A 42 12.50 31.19 -11.01
CA VAL A 42 12.88 31.49 -9.64
C VAL A 42 13.41 32.91 -9.54
N MET A 43 13.09 33.58 -8.44
CA MET A 43 13.65 34.89 -8.15
C MET A 43 15.10 34.72 -7.69
N LYS A 44 16.04 35.30 -8.44
CA LYS A 44 17.46 35.35 -8.11
C LYS A 44 17.93 36.80 -8.20
N ASP A 45 18.45 37.33 -7.10
CA ASP A 45 18.97 38.69 -7.01
C ASP A 45 17.98 39.79 -7.48
N GLY A 46 16.67 39.55 -7.28
CA GLY A 46 15.61 40.49 -7.67
C GLY A 46 15.12 40.33 -9.11
N GLU A 47 15.69 39.41 -9.89
CA GLU A 47 15.26 39.09 -11.25
C GLU A 47 14.61 37.71 -11.31
N LEU A 48 13.61 37.56 -12.18
CA LEU A 48 12.97 36.28 -12.45
C LEU A 48 13.78 35.54 -13.51
N VAL A 49 14.49 34.48 -13.10
CA VAL A 49 15.36 33.68 -13.98
C VAL A 49 14.75 32.30 -14.17
N GLU A 50 14.84 31.78 -15.38
CA GLU A 50 14.43 30.40 -15.67
C GLU A 50 15.31 29.41 -14.91
N TYR A 51 14.65 28.54 -14.15
CA TYR A 51 15.27 27.44 -13.43
C TYR A 51 15.28 26.19 -14.30
N ALA A 52 16.47 25.76 -14.68
CA ALA A 52 16.66 24.50 -15.38
C ALA A 52 16.43 23.32 -14.43
N TRP A 53 15.51 22.43 -14.80
CA TRP A 53 15.29 21.18 -14.09
C TRP A 53 16.58 20.34 -14.05
N PRO A 54 16.96 19.77 -12.88
CA PRO A 54 18.03 18.80 -12.83
C PRO A 54 17.72 17.60 -13.73
N ALA A 55 18.72 17.10 -14.47
CA ALA A 55 18.53 15.96 -15.38
C ALA A 55 17.91 14.74 -14.65
N ARG A 56 18.33 14.50 -13.41
CA ARG A 56 17.80 13.42 -12.58
C ARG A 56 16.32 13.60 -12.23
N THR A 57 15.81 14.84 -12.16
CA THR A 57 14.38 15.10 -11.97
C THR A 57 13.58 14.83 -13.24
N LEU A 58 14.14 15.13 -14.42
CA LEU A 58 13.54 14.77 -15.70
C LEU A 58 13.40 13.24 -15.81
N ASP A 59 14.49 12.50 -15.55
CA ASP A 59 14.47 11.02 -15.57
C ASP A 59 13.45 10.46 -14.57
N TRP A 60 13.37 11.06 -13.38
CA TRP A 60 12.42 10.68 -12.34
C TRP A 60 10.97 10.94 -12.75
N TRP A 61 10.71 12.04 -13.46
CA TRP A 61 9.40 12.35 -14.00
C TRP A 61 8.97 11.33 -15.06
N GLU A 62 9.85 11.02 -16.01
CA GLU A 62 9.61 9.98 -17.02
C GLU A 62 9.32 8.62 -16.39
N MET A 63 10.05 8.25 -15.33
CA MET A 63 9.79 7.03 -14.57
C MET A 63 8.38 6.99 -13.99
N TRP A 64 7.87 8.11 -13.44
CA TRP A 64 6.50 8.18 -12.95
C TRP A 64 5.46 8.10 -14.07
N LYS A 65 5.69 8.81 -15.18
CA LYS A 65 4.82 8.72 -16.37
C LYS A 65 4.70 7.29 -16.89
N ALA A 66 5.80 6.54 -16.89
CA ALA A 66 5.85 5.15 -17.33
C ALA A 66 5.43 4.13 -16.24
N SER A 67 5.11 4.57 -15.03
CA SER A 67 4.80 3.65 -13.93
C SER A 67 3.41 3.03 -14.09
N PRO A 68 3.18 1.78 -13.66
CA PRO A 68 1.85 1.19 -13.65
C PRO A 68 0.84 1.95 -12.79
N GLN A 69 1.32 2.73 -11.81
CA GLN A 69 0.45 3.57 -10.98
C GLN A 69 -0.20 4.70 -11.78
N ALA A 70 0.48 5.19 -12.82
CA ALA A 70 0.00 6.29 -13.66
C ALA A 70 -1.32 5.97 -14.38
N GLU A 71 -1.62 4.69 -14.63
CA GLU A 71 -2.90 4.23 -15.18
C GLU A 71 -4.10 4.61 -14.30
N HIS A 72 -3.85 4.90 -13.02
CA HIS A 72 -4.85 5.24 -12.02
C HIS A 72 -4.76 6.69 -11.53
N PHE A 73 -4.00 7.56 -12.20
CA PHE A 73 -3.86 8.96 -11.80
C PHE A 73 -4.93 9.84 -12.46
N SER A 74 -5.54 10.65 -11.61
CA SER A 74 -6.40 11.77 -11.99
C SER A 74 -5.58 13.05 -12.11
N SER A 75 -6.22 14.14 -12.59
CA SER A 75 -5.57 15.44 -12.72
C SER A 75 -4.99 15.95 -11.39
N THR A 76 -5.67 15.69 -10.26
CA THR A 76 -5.17 16.08 -8.94
C THR A 76 -3.96 15.27 -8.48
N ASP A 77 -3.84 14.02 -8.93
CA ASP A 77 -2.66 13.19 -8.62
C ASP A 77 -1.44 13.70 -9.37
N TRP A 78 -1.62 14.05 -10.66
CA TRP A 78 -0.57 14.65 -11.48
C TRP A 78 -0.13 16.03 -10.96
N ASP A 79 -1.08 16.88 -10.57
CA ASP A 79 -0.80 18.18 -9.98
C ASP A 79 0.02 18.05 -8.69
N PHE A 80 -0.35 17.11 -7.81
CA PHE A 80 0.42 16.81 -6.62
C PHE A 80 1.82 16.25 -6.93
N LEU A 81 1.95 15.40 -7.96
CA LEU A 81 3.25 14.89 -8.40
C LEU A 81 4.13 15.98 -9.02
N LEU A 82 3.54 16.97 -9.70
CA LEU A 82 4.26 18.13 -10.25
C LEU A 82 4.90 18.95 -9.12
N ASP A 83 4.14 19.27 -8.07
CA ASP A 83 4.71 19.88 -6.87
C ASP A 83 5.80 19.02 -6.23
N THR A 84 5.62 17.70 -6.27
CA THR A 84 6.63 16.74 -5.76
C THR A 84 7.90 16.77 -6.61
N ALA A 85 7.80 17.01 -7.91
CA ALA A 85 8.96 17.19 -8.81
C ALA A 85 9.81 18.39 -8.37
N VAL A 86 9.18 19.49 -7.94
CA VAL A 86 9.89 20.67 -7.39
C VAL A 86 10.70 20.29 -6.14
N VAL A 87 10.10 19.51 -5.23
CA VAL A 87 10.81 19.02 -4.02
C VAL A 87 11.96 18.07 -4.40
N HIS A 88 11.75 17.21 -5.39
CA HIS A 88 12.80 16.34 -5.93
C HIS A 88 13.95 17.17 -6.52
N ALA A 89 13.65 18.21 -7.31
CA ALA A 89 14.65 19.10 -7.89
C ALA A 89 15.47 19.85 -6.84
N ARG A 90 14.84 20.30 -5.75
CA ARG A 90 15.55 20.91 -4.61
C ARG A 90 16.56 19.95 -3.99
N LEU A 91 16.16 18.70 -3.74
CA LEU A 91 17.06 17.67 -3.22
C LEU A 91 18.25 17.44 -4.14
N TRP A 92 18.01 17.28 -5.45
CA TRP A 92 19.08 17.04 -6.43
C TRP A 92 19.92 18.28 -6.75
N SER A 93 19.46 19.45 -6.32
CA SER A 93 20.23 20.70 -6.34
C SER A 93 21.04 20.92 -5.05
N GLY A 94 21.06 19.93 -4.14
CA GLY A 94 21.87 19.92 -2.93
C GLY A 94 21.14 20.30 -1.64
N GLU A 95 19.84 20.61 -1.72
CA GLU A 95 19.05 20.93 -0.53
C GLU A 95 18.58 19.66 0.19
N MET A 96 19.47 19.09 1.01
CA MET A 96 19.24 17.80 1.68
C MET A 96 18.02 17.79 2.63
N SER A 97 17.59 18.95 3.15
CA SER A 97 16.36 19.08 3.95
C SER A 97 15.10 18.69 3.19
N ALA A 98 15.10 18.77 1.85
CA ALA A 98 13.97 18.38 1.01
C ALA A 98 13.70 16.86 1.02
N ALA A 99 14.67 16.03 1.44
CA ALA A 99 14.55 14.57 1.41
C ALA A 99 13.38 14.04 2.25
N ALA A 100 13.15 14.62 3.43
CA ALA A 100 12.09 14.17 4.33
C ALA A 100 10.70 14.40 3.73
N GLU A 101 10.48 15.59 3.16
CA GLU A 101 9.23 15.95 2.49
C GLU A 101 9.02 15.11 1.23
N LEU A 102 10.06 14.95 0.40
CA LEU A 102 10.01 14.13 -0.80
C LEU A 102 9.55 12.71 -0.45
N ARG A 103 10.15 12.09 0.58
CA ARG A 103 9.79 10.75 1.04
C ARG A 103 8.31 10.64 1.40
N LEU A 104 7.76 11.62 2.13
CA LEU A 104 6.36 11.61 2.54
C LEU A 104 5.40 11.77 1.35
N ARG A 105 5.77 12.59 0.36
CA ARG A 105 4.98 12.82 -0.85
C ARG A 105 4.94 11.58 -1.74
N VAL A 106 6.09 11.02 -2.10
CA VAL A 106 6.17 9.86 -3.00
C VAL A 106 5.57 8.59 -2.37
N ALA A 107 5.59 8.50 -1.03
CA ALA A 107 4.94 7.43 -0.29
C ALA A 107 3.42 7.37 -0.49
N LYS A 108 2.76 8.49 -0.87
CA LYS A 108 1.32 8.51 -1.16
C LYS A 108 0.98 7.73 -2.44
N PHE A 109 1.95 7.58 -3.34
CA PHE A 109 1.79 6.94 -4.64
C PHE A 109 2.42 5.54 -4.72
N GLY A 110 2.94 5.00 -3.62
CA GLY A 110 3.53 3.67 -3.63
C GLY A 110 4.93 3.63 -4.25
N ALA A 111 5.75 4.67 -4.05
CA ALA A 111 7.09 4.72 -4.62
C ALA A 111 7.98 3.53 -4.18
N THR A 112 7.86 3.12 -2.92
CA THR A 112 8.62 1.99 -2.37
C THR A 112 7.77 0.72 -2.27
N PRO A 113 8.38 -0.49 -2.18
CA PRO A 113 7.64 -1.72 -1.90
C PRO A 113 6.86 -1.66 -0.59
N GLU A 114 7.40 -1.02 0.45
CA GLU A 114 6.71 -0.81 1.72
C GLU A 114 5.45 0.05 1.53
N ASP A 115 5.56 1.14 0.76
CA ASP A 115 4.41 1.99 0.45
C ASP A 115 3.35 1.26 -0.36
N ARG A 116 3.75 0.47 -1.37
CA ARG A 116 2.79 -0.35 -2.14
C ARG A 116 2.08 -1.36 -1.26
N ALA A 117 2.80 -2.03 -0.36
CA ALA A 117 2.19 -2.95 0.60
C ALA A 117 1.21 -2.22 1.53
N ARG A 118 1.59 -1.04 2.03
CA ARG A 118 0.73 -0.19 2.89
C ARG A 118 -0.54 0.26 2.17
N LEU A 119 -0.43 0.61 0.88
CA LEU A 119 -1.54 1.03 0.02
C LEU A 119 -2.32 -0.16 -0.57
N ARG A 120 -1.87 -1.41 -0.31
CA ARG A 120 -2.44 -2.64 -0.86
C ARG A 120 -2.48 -2.66 -2.39
N MET A 121 -1.44 -2.09 -3.01
CA MET A 121 -1.25 -2.16 -4.45
C MET A 121 -0.67 -3.53 -4.81
N GLN A 122 -1.32 -4.23 -5.73
CA GLN A 122 -0.86 -5.51 -6.26
C GLN A 122 -0.62 -5.38 -7.77
N PHE A 123 0.44 -6.02 -8.26
CA PHE A 123 0.65 -6.12 -9.71
C PHE A 123 -0.23 -7.25 -10.25
N ALA A 124 -0.91 -7.05 -11.37
CA ALA A 124 -1.87 -8.02 -11.92
C ALA A 124 -1.30 -9.44 -12.10
N GLN A 125 0.00 -9.57 -12.43
CA GLN A 125 0.67 -10.89 -12.50
C GLN A 125 0.75 -11.61 -11.14
N ALA A 126 0.81 -10.88 -10.03
CA ALA A 126 0.82 -11.44 -8.70
C ALA A 126 -0.59 -11.91 -8.28
N ASP A 127 -1.63 -11.19 -8.66
CA ASP A 127 -3.03 -11.58 -8.37
C ASP A 127 -3.43 -12.84 -9.11
N GLU A 128 -3.00 -13.01 -10.36
CA GLU A 128 -3.20 -14.26 -11.10
C GLU A 128 -2.48 -15.45 -10.47
N ALA A 129 -1.29 -15.25 -9.91
CA ALA A 129 -0.55 -16.32 -9.25
C ALA A 129 -1.16 -16.72 -7.89
N ASP A 130 -1.65 -15.74 -7.12
CA ASP A 130 -2.27 -16.00 -5.81
C ASP A 130 -3.72 -16.52 -5.94
N SER A 131 -4.48 -16.09 -6.96
CA SER A 131 -5.80 -16.67 -7.28
C SER A 131 -5.72 -18.10 -7.83
N LYS A 132 -4.61 -18.46 -8.48
CA LYS A 132 -4.30 -19.84 -8.89
C LYS A 132 -3.74 -20.69 -7.73
N ARG A 133 -3.45 -20.09 -6.57
CA ARG A 133 -3.03 -20.84 -5.39
C ARG A 133 -4.27 -21.54 -4.81
N PRO A 134 -4.28 -22.88 -4.71
CA PRO A 134 -5.40 -23.57 -4.11
C PRO A 134 -5.59 -23.06 -2.67
N GLU A 135 -6.83 -22.69 -2.31
CA GLU A 135 -7.16 -22.32 -0.93
C GLU A 135 -6.61 -23.40 0.00
N GLY A 136 -5.83 -22.95 0.99
CA GLY A 136 -4.93 -23.78 1.77
C GLY A 136 -5.55 -25.11 2.20
N GLY A 137 -4.89 -26.20 1.81
CA GLY A 137 -5.28 -27.55 2.20
C GLY A 137 -5.52 -27.65 3.71
N ARG A 138 -6.60 -28.36 4.05
CA ARG A 138 -7.12 -28.71 5.38
C ARG A 138 -6.23 -28.23 6.54
N SER A 139 -6.79 -27.34 7.35
CA SER A 139 -6.12 -26.74 8.50
C SER A 139 -5.48 -27.83 9.38
N ALA A 140 -4.39 -27.52 10.10
CA ALA A 140 -3.76 -28.49 10.99
C ALA A 140 -4.71 -29.08 12.07
N ARG A 141 -5.87 -28.45 12.29
CA ARG A 141 -6.98 -28.97 13.11
C ARG A 141 -7.74 -30.10 12.43
N GLU A 142 -7.98 -30.04 11.12
CA GLU A 142 -8.63 -31.11 10.36
C GLU A 142 -7.74 -32.33 10.16
N ARG A 143 -6.41 -32.17 10.21
CA ARG A 143 -5.44 -33.28 10.09
C ARG A 143 -5.36 -34.14 11.34
N ARG A 144 -5.79 -33.66 12.51
CA ARG A 144 -5.92 -34.48 13.72
C ARG A 144 -7.35 -35.02 13.77
N GLY A 145 -7.55 -36.17 13.14
CA GLY A 145 -8.81 -36.91 13.21
C GLY A 145 -9.26 -37.15 14.66
N VAL A 146 -10.56 -37.44 14.82
CA VAL A 146 -11.19 -37.76 16.10
C VAL A 146 -10.54 -39.02 16.67
N LEU A 147 -9.58 -38.86 17.59
CA LEU A 147 -9.02 -39.98 18.35
C LEU A 147 -10.16 -40.53 19.23
N ARG A 148 -10.71 -41.68 18.85
CA ARG A 148 -11.57 -42.48 19.73
C ARG A 148 -10.66 -43.19 20.73
N ALA A 149 -10.90 -42.95 22.02
CA ALA A 149 -10.26 -43.71 23.09
C ALA A 149 -10.65 -45.19 22.95
N LEU A 150 -9.67 -46.09 22.99
CA LEU A 150 -9.91 -47.52 23.08
C LEU A 150 -10.45 -47.85 24.49
N PRO A 151 -11.42 -48.76 24.61
CA PRO A 151 -11.93 -49.19 25.91
C PRO A 151 -10.81 -49.87 26.74
N PRO A 152 -10.85 -49.76 28.08
CA PRO A 152 -9.84 -50.36 28.94
C PRO A 152 -9.88 -51.90 28.84
N PRO A 153 -8.74 -52.59 29.04
CA PRO A 153 -8.67 -54.04 28.98
C PRO A 153 -9.48 -54.65 30.13
N GLU A 154 -10.25 -55.68 29.82
CA GLU A 154 -10.99 -56.46 30.83
C GLU A 154 -10.00 -57.13 31.79
N GLU A 155 -10.17 -56.87 33.08
CA GLU A 155 -9.42 -57.56 34.13
C GLU A 155 -9.78 -59.05 34.10
N SER A 156 -8.78 -59.89 33.86
CA SER A 156 -8.85 -61.32 34.06
C SER A 156 -9.18 -61.61 35.52
N THR A 157 -10.44 -61.93 35.80
CA THR A 157 -10.83 -62.52 37.08
C THR A 157 -10.55 -64.02 37.00
N GLY A 158 -9.46 -64.43 37.66
CA GLY A 158 -9.21 -65.82 37.97
C GLY A 158 -10.17 -66.33 39.05
N GLY A 159 -10.55 -67.60 38.94
CA GLY A 159 -11.40 -68.34 39.86
C GLY A 159 -12.00 -69.57 39.20
#